data_AF-A0A963JQX8-F1
#
_entry.id   AF-A0A963JQX8-F1
#
_cell.length_a   1.000
_cell.length_b   1.000
_cell.length_c   1.000
_cell.angle_alpha   90.00
_cell.angle_beta   90.00
_cell.angle_gamma   90.00
#
_symmetry.space_group_name_H-M   'P 1'
#
loop_
_entity.id
_entity.type
_entity.pdbx_description
1 polymer ?
#
loop_
_entity_poly.entity_id
_entity_poly.type
_entity_poly.pdbx_seq_one_letter_code
_entity_poly.pdbx_strand_id
1 'polypeptide(L)'
;MEYSKYSKDEFEKAGINSTQARALADKLEEDVLQALDAEIGAAFAKVISRLNKEGHDLSQYSEIVPGEYEFRGKQSDGNCGLRLACVVVISASYSHTVDE
;
A
#
# COMPACT_ATOMS: atom_id res chain seq x y z
N MET A 1 14.84 9.04 -0.16
CA MET A 1 13.98 9.24 1.02
C MET A 1 14.86 9.16 2.24
N GLU A 2 14.81 10.17 3.12
CA GLU A 2 15.66 10.24 4.32
C GLU A 2 14.82 9.78 5.53
N TYR A 3 15.05 8.56 6.02
CA TYR A 3 14.32 8.03 7.19
C TYR A 3 14.88 8.54 8.54
N SER A 4 15.93 9.36 8.52
CA SER A 4 16.56 9.95 9.70
C SER A 4 15.58 10.78 10.55
N LYS A 5 14.57 11.42 9.92
CA LYS A 5 13.48 12.14 10.59
C LYS A 5 12.50 11.27 11.37
N TYR A 6 12.54 9.95 11.19
CA TYR A 6 11.72 8.97 11.91
C TYR A 6 12.54 8.16 12.92
N SER A 7 13.70 8.69 13.32
CA SER A 7 14.56 8.02 14.29
C SER A 7 13.88 7.92 15.66
N LYS A 8 14.36 6.97 16.47
CA LYS A 8 13.97 6.83 17.87
C LYS A 8 14.02 8.16 18.62
N ASP A 9 15.10 8.93 18.45
CA ASP A 9 15.28 10.22 19.12
C ASP A 9 14.19 11.23 18.74
N GLU A 10 13.72 11.22 17.49
CA GLU A 10 12.61 12.09 17.05
C GLU A 10 11.28 11.67 17.66
N PHE A 11 11.03 10.36 17.77
CA PHE A 11 9.85 9.85 18.50
C PHE A 11 9.91 10.19 20.00
N GLU A 12 11.08 10.10 20.63
CA GLU A 12 11.27 10.49 22.03
C GLU A 12 11.06 11.99 22.23
N LYS A 13 11.55 12.84 21.32
CA LYS A 13 11.31 14.30 21.35
C LYS A 13 9.85 14.66 21.13
N ALA A 14 9.13 13.91 20.29
CA ALA A 14 7.70 14.09 20.07
C ALA A 14 6.88 13.75 21.33
N GLY A 15 7.42 12.94 22.24
CA GLY A 15 6.83 12.62 23.53
C GLY A 15 5.86 11.44 23.48
N ILE A 16 5.82 10.70 24.59
CA ILE A 16 5.04 9.48 24.77
C ILE A 16 3.55 9.76 24.66
N ASN A 17 2.82 8.95 23.89
CA ASN A 17 1.36 9.04 23.71
C ASN A 17 0.89 10.41 23.23
N SER A 18 1.76 11.16 22.56
CA SER A 18 1.43 12.49 22.07
C SER A 18 0.83 12.42 20.66
N THR A 19 0.01 13.42 20.34
CA THR A 19 -0.44 13.66 18.97
C THR A 19 0.73 13.84 17.99
N GLN A 20 1.88 14.33 18.47
CA GLN A 20 3.07 14.54 17.65
C GLN A 20 3.74 13.20 17.28
N ALA A 21 3.85 12.27 18.22
CA ALA A 21 4.37 10.94 17.96
C ALA A 21 3.47 10.16 17.00
N ARG A 22 2.14 10.29 17.15
CA ARG A 22 1.16 9.72 16.21
C ARG A 22 1.32 10.31 14.81
N ALA A 23 1.39 11.63 14.68
CA ALA A 23 1.61 12.28 13.38
C ALA A 23 2.96 11.90 12.74
N LEU A 24 3.98 11.59 13.54
CA LEU A 24 5.26 11.11 13.04
C LEU A 24 5.16 9.67 12.51
N ALA A 25 4.37 8.81 13.18
CA ALA A 25 4.05 7.47 12.72
C ALA A 25 3.23 7.50 11.43
N ASP A 26 2.17 8.29 11.36
CA ASP A 26 1.34 8.44 10.15
C ASP A 26 2.19 8.84 8.93
N LYS A 27 3.12 9.80 9.11
CA LYS A 27 4.05 10.20 8.04
C LYS A 27 5.04 9.10 7.65
N LEU A 28 5.49 8.29 8.60
CA LEU A 28 6.35 7.14 8.30
C LEU A 28 5.58 6.10 7.47
N GLU A 29 4.31 5.86 7.79
CA GLU A 29 3.45 4.99 6.98
C GLU A 29 3.33 5.49 5.55
N GLU A 30 3.00 6.78 5.36
CA GLU A 30 2.87 7.42 4.05
C GLU A 30 4.18 7.35 3.24
N ASP A 31 5.30 7.69 3.85
CA ASP A 31 6.62 7.68 3.20
C ASP A 31 7.02 6.25 2.79
N VAL A 32 6.83 5.25 3.66
CA VAL A 32 7.12 3.86 3.33
C VAL A 32 6.20 3.35 2.22
N LEU A 33 4.91 3.68 2.27
CA LEU A 33 3.95 3.33 1.23
C LEU A 33 4.39 3.91 -0.12
N GLN A 34 4.74 5.20 -0.16
CA GLN A 34 5.17 5.86 -1.38
C GLN A 34 6.48 5.30 -1.94
N ALA A 35 7.41 4.90 -1.06
CA ALA A 35 8.65 4.26 -1.47
C ALA A 35 8.41 2.89 -2.13
N LEU A 36 7.42 2.14 -1.64
CA LEU A 36 7.10 0.80 -2.13
C LEU A 36 6.15 0.79 -3.33
N ASP A 37 5.36 1.84 -3.50
CA ASP A 37 4.27 1.90 -4.48
C ASP A 37 4.72 1.51 -5.88
N ALA A 38 5.75 2.18 -6.41
CA ALA A 38 6.24 1.94 -7.77
C ALA A 38 6.73 0.49 -7.97
N GLU A 39 7.36 -0.11 -6.96
CA GLU A 39 7.87 -1.48 -7.03
C GLU A 39 6.74 -2.50 -7.02
N ILE A 40 5.77 -2.30 -6.13
CA ILE A 40 4.60 -3.17 -5.99
C ILE A 40 3.71 -3.08 -7.23
N GLY A 41 3.44 -1.87 -7.72
CA GLY A 41 2.69 -1.66 -8.95
C GLY A 41 3.34 -2.32 -10.16
N ALA A 42 4.67 -2.18 -10.31
CA ALA A 42 5.40 -2.84 -11.38
C ALA A 42 5.40 -4.37 -11.26
N ALA A 43 5.52 -4.91 -10.04
CA ALA A 43 5.45 -6.35 -9.78
C ALA A 43 4.05 -6.90 -10.09
N PHE A 44 3.01 -6.22 -9.64
CA PHE A 44 1.62 -6.62 -9.86
C PHE A 44 1.24 -6.54 -11.34
N ALA A 45 1.62 -5.47 -12.04
CA ALA A 45 1.42 -5.35 -13.49
C ALA A 45 2.06 -6.50 -14.28
N LYS A 46 3.21 -7.04 -13.84
CA LYS A 46 3.82 -8.24 -14.45
C LYS A 46 2.96 -9.49 -14.26
N VAL A 47 2.33 -9.66 -13.09
CA VAL A 47 1.39 -10.76 -12.81
C VAL A 47 0.18 -10.64 -13.73
N ILE A 48 -0.44 -9.45 -13.81
CA ILE A 48 -1.57 -9.19 -14.71
C ILE A 48 -1.21 -9.48 -16.17
N SER A 49 -0.04 -9.01 -16.63
CA SER A 49 0.44 -9.28 -17.99
C SER A 49 0.59 -10.77 -18.29
N ARG A 50 1.07 -11.57 -17.32
CA ARG A 50 1.15 -13.03 -17.45
C ARG A 50 -0.23 -13.67 -17.50
N LEU A 51 -1.12 -13.31 -16.59
CA LEU A 51 -2.50 -13.82 -16.58
C LEU A 51 -3.21 -13.54 -17.91
N ASN A 52 -3.04 -12.35 -18.47
CA ASN A 52 -3.63 -12.01 -19.77
C ASN A 52 -3.01 -12.81 -20.93
N LYS A 53 -1.72 -13.20 -20.84
CA LYS A 53 -1.12 -14.11 -21.82
C LYS A 53 -1.66 -15.54 -21.72
N GLU A 54 -2.11 -15.96 -20.54
CA GLU A 54 -2.76 -17.26 -20.30
C GLU A 54 -4.26 -17.25 -20.66
N GLY A 55 -4.77 -16.17 -21.25
CA GLY A 55 -6.15 -16.09 -21.75
C GLY A 55 -7.13 -15.33 -20.86
N HIS A 56 -6.67 -14.70 -19.77
CA HIS A 56 -7.48 -13.74 -19.04
C HIS A 56 -7.57 -12.39 -19.77
N ASP A 57 -8.52 -11.55 -19.38
CA ASP A 57 -8.80 -10.25 -19.99
C ASP A 57 -8.84 -9.12 -18.95
N LEU A 58 -7.94 -9.18 -17.97
CA LEU A 58 -7.86 -8.23 -16.88
C LEU A 58 -7.47 -6.83 -17.37
N SER A 59 -8.29 -5.85 -17.06
CA SER A 59 -8.01 -4.43 -17.22
C SER A 59 -8.17 -3.69 -15.89
N GLN A 60 -7.50 -2.55 -15.76
CA GLN A 60 -7.62 -1.70 -14.58
C GLN A 60 -9.09 -1.31 -14.36
N TYR A 61 -9.58 -1.49 -13.13
CA TYR A 61 -10.99 -1.30 -12.79
C TYR A 61 -11.28 0.09 -12.20
N SER A 62 -10.35 0.63 -11.41
CA SER A 62 -10.48 1.92 -10.72
C SER A 62 -9.28 2.81 -11.01
N GLU A 63 -9.34 4.06 -10.56
CA GLU A 63 -8.15 4.91 -10.46
C GLU A 63 -7.08 4.20 -9.61
N ILE A 64 -5.81 4.36 -9.97
CA ILE A 64 -4.69 3.84 -9.17
C ILE A 64 -4.49 4.77 -8.00
N VAL A 65 -4.71 4.24 -6.80
CA VAL A 65 -4.35 4.88 -5.54
C VAL A 65 -3.06 4.20 -5.07
N PRO A 66 -2.04 4.93 -4.58
CA PRO A 66 -0.82 4.31 -4.08
C PRO A 66 -1.11 3.20 -3.07
N GLY A 67 -0.55 2.02 -3.30
CA GLY A 67 -0.82 0.82 -2.51
C GLY A 67 -2.10 0.04 -2.85
N GLU A 68 -2.95 0.53 -3.75
CA GLU A 68 -4.20 -0.13 -4.13
C GLU A 68 -4.26 -0.33 -5.65
N TYR A 69 -4.26 -1.60 -6.06
CA TYR A 69 -4.27 -1.98 -7.46
C TYR A 69 -5.43 -2.93 -7.72
N GLU A 70 -6.40 -2.51 -8.52
CA GLU A 70 -7.56 -3.34 -8.85
C GLU A 70 -7.68 -3.58 -10.36
N PHE A 71 -7.74 -4.87 -10.72
CA PHE A 71 -7.95 -5.31 -12.09
C PHE A 71 -9.15 -6.26 -12.17
N ARG A 72 -9.92 -6.13 -13.24
CA ARG A 72 -11.12 -6.92 -13.48
C ARG A 72 -11.21 -7.33 -14.94
N GLY A 73 -11.57 -8.58 -15.17
CA GLY A 73 -11.91 -9.13 -16.48
C GLY A 73 -13.32 -8.74 -16.89
N LYS A 74 -13.64 -8.85 -18.18
CA LYS A 74 -14.99 -8.50 -18.66
C LYS A 74 -16.00 -9.50 -18.12
N GLN A 75 -17.14 -9.00 -17.69
CA GLN A 75 -18.30 -9.86 -17.45
C GLN A 75 -19.01 -10.09 -18.78
N SER A 76 -19.17 -11.35 -19.15
CA SER A 76 -20.08 -11.78 -20.22
C SER A 76 -21.16 -12.67 -19.61
N ASP A 77 -22.35 -12.70 -20.21
CA ASP A 77 -23.47 -13.49 -19.71
C ASP A 77 -23.04 -14.94 -19.42
N GLY A 78 -23.22 -15.35 -18.17
CA GLY A 78 -22.89 -16.70 -17.69
C GLY A 78 -21.43 -16.93 -17.26
N ASN A 79 -20.54 -15.94 -17.32
CA ASN A 79 -19.13 -16.08 -16.95
C ASN A 79 -18.71 -15.15 -15.81
N CYS A 80 -18.06 -15.72 -14.78
CA CYS A 80 -17.42 -14.94 -13.73
C CYS A 80 -16.06 -14.42 -14.25
N GLY A 81 -16.02 -13.17 -14.69
CA GLY A 81 -14.76 -12.47 -14.97
C GLY A 81 -13.89 -12.40 -13.72
N LEU A 82 -12.62 -12.78 -13.84
CA LEU A 82 -11.65 -12.74 -12.74
C LEU A 82 -11.50 -11.30 -12.22
N ARG A 83 -11.51 -11.13 -10.90
CA ARG A 83 -11.08 -9.90 -10.23
C ARG A 83 -9.82 -10.20 -9.43
N LEU A 84 -8.82 -9.36 -9.58
CA LEU A 84 -7.59 -9.44 -8.80
C LEU A 84 -7.28 -8.06 -8.22
N ALA A 85 -7.03 -8.01 -6.92
CA ALA A 85 -6.66 -6.80 -6.22
C ALA A 85 -5.38 -7.02 -5.40
N CYS A 86 -4.55 -5.98 -5.30
CA CYS A 86 -3.41 -5.92 -4.40
C CYS A 86 -3.58 -4.68 -3.53
N VAL A 87 -3.56 -4.89 -2.21
CA VAL A 87 -3.66 -3.83 -1.21
C VAL A 87 -2.44 -3.92 -0.30
N VAL A 88 -1.75 -2.79 -0.14
CA VAL A 88 -0.56 -2.66 0.70
C VAL A 88 -0.97 -1.95 1.97
N VAL A 89 -0.72 -2.59 3.11
CA VAL A 89 -0.98 -2.00 4.43
C VAL A 89 0.36 -1.79 5.11
N ILE A 90 0.69 -0.53 5.37
CA ILE A 90 1.81 -0.15 6.23
C ILE A 90 1.21 0.23 7.58
N SER A 91 1.75 -0.33 8.65
CA SER A 91 1.42 0.08 10.01
C SER A 91 2.71 0.46 10.73
N ALA A 92 2.75 1.68 11.23
CA ALA A 92 3.83 2.21 12.04
C ALA A 92 3.27 2.65 13.38
N SER A 93 3.90 2.18 14.45
CA SER A 93 3.66 2.66 15.79
C SER A 93 4.96 2.56 16.56
N TYR A 94 5.08 3.37 17.61
CA TYR A 94 6.13 3.17 18.61
C TYR A 94 5.51 2.42 19.78
N SER A 95 6.28 1.61 20.50
CA SER A 95 5.74 0.72 21.56
C SER A 95 4.90 1.46 22.61
N HIS A 96 5.18 2.74 22.81
CA HIS A 96 4.49 3.57 23.78
C HIS A 96 3.27 4.29 23.21
N THR A 97 2.95 4.16 21.92
CA THR A 97 1.76 4.73 21.25
C THR A 97 0.69 3.65 20.98
N VAL A 98 0.91 2.44 21.48
CA VAL A 98 -0.07 1.35 21.42
C VAL A 98 -0.80 1.39 22.76
N ASP A 99 -2.01 1.92 22.78
CA ASP A 99 -2.89 1.79 23.94
C ASP A 99 -3.22 0.30 24.13
N GLU A 100 -3.07 -0.23 25.35
CA GLU A 100 -3.52 -1.58 25.72
C GLU A 100 -5.05 -1.73 25.64
#